data_AF-A0A843CAK0-F1
#
_entry.id   AF-A0A843CAK0-F1
#
_cell.length_a   1.000
_cell.length_b   1.000
_cell.length_c   1.000
_cell.angle_alpha   90.00
_cell.angle_beta   90.00
_cell.angle_gamma   90.00
#
_symmetry.space_group_name_H-M   'P 1'
#
loop_
_entity.id
_entity.type
_entity.pdbx_description
1 polymer ?
#
loop_
_entity_poly.entity_id
_entity_poly.type
_entity_poly.pdbx_seq_one_letter_code
_entity_poly.pdbx_strand_id
1 'polypeptide(L)'
;MTKMMCNNCNEEILSANVKLCPYCHSTNLVSKKELIPSKLSKIVKLEKGGHYAEAAREYETLEMPEKANKCRRLAVEEAIKLEKTGRYKLAARLYEDLEMWEKACKIRRLERKGHVLPKDVKVGSVSLISMCCPYCNTSQPIASKSNQVACSNCKKKYAIPKKVLDLIQ
;
A
#
# COMPACT_ATOMS: atom_id res chain seq x y z
N MET A 1 -41.24 -6.02 13.93
CA MET A 1 -40.57 -7.18 14.57
C MET A 1 -39.18 -6.75 15.01
N THR A 2 -38.88 -6.83 16.31
CA THR A 2 -37.57 -6.48 16.87
C THR A 2 -36.58 -7.60 16.51
N LYS A 3 -35.67 -7.33 15.58
CA LYS A 3 -34.60 -8.27 15.21
C LYS A 3 -33.50 -8.23 16.28
N MET A 4 -33.23 -9.38 16.90
CA MET A 4 -32.10 -9.54 17.82
C MET A 4 -30.94 -10.21 17.09
N MET A 5 -29.70 -9.93 17.49
CA MET A 5 -28.50 -10.58 17.00
C MET A 5 -27.75 -11.23 18.15
N CYS A 6 -27.19 -12.41 17.91
CA CYS A 6 -26.28 -13.01 18.87
C CYS A 6 -24.87 -12.42 18.71
N ASN A 7 -24.30 -11.88 19.79
CA ASN A 7 -22.96 -11.27 19.75
C ASN A 7 -21.83 -12.31 19.58
N ASN A 8 -22.07 -13.58 19.93
CA ASN A 8 -21.06 -14.64 19.82
C ASN A 8 -21.00 -15.27 18.41
N CYS A 9 -22.14 -15.45 17.75
CA CYS A 9 -22.21 -16.13 16.46
C CYS A 9 -22.69 -15.24 15.30
N ASN A 10 -22.99 -13.96 15.57
CA ASN A 10 -23.50 -12.98 14.59
C ASN A 10 -24.79 -13.36 13.84
N GLU A 11 -25.48 -14.40 14.27
CA GLU A 11 -26.74 -14.84 13.63
C GLU A 11 -27.91 -13.90 13.99
N GLU A 12 -28.73 -13.58 12.98
CA GLU A 12 -29.99 -12.85 13.16
C GLU A 12 -31.05 -13.79 13.75
N ILE A 13 -31.67 -13.37 14.86
CA ILE A 13 -32.75 -14.07 15.53
C ILE A 13 -34.04 -13.31 15.26
N LEU A 14 -34.94 -13.97 14.51
CA LEU A 14 -36.21 -13.41 14.08
C LEU A 14 -37.31 -13.46 15.16
N SER A 15 -37.02 -14.04 16.33
CA SER A 15 -37.98 -14.21 17.43
C SER A 15 -37.81 -13.12 18.50
N ALA A 16 -38.92 -12.54 18.94
CA ALA A 16 -38.95 -11.36 19.81
C ALA A 16 -38.61 -11.64 21.29
N ASN A 17 -38.60 -12.89 21.75
CA ASN A 17 -38.50 -13.27 23.17
C ASN A 17 -37.57 -14.48 23.39
N VAL A 18 -36.39 -14.48 22.77
CA VAL A 18 -35.42 -15.58 22.99
C VAL A 18 -34.47 -15.17 24.10
N LYS A 19 -34.31 -16.02 25.13
CA LYS A 19 -33.34 -15.80 26.23
C LYS A 19 -31.94 -16.31 25.89
N LEU A 20 -31.83 -17.20 24.91
CA LEU A 20 -30.62 -17.89 24.50
C LEU A 20 -30.55 -17.93 22.97
N CYS A 21 -29.37 -17.74 22.39
CA CYS A 21 -29.21 -17.91 20.95
C CYS A 21 -29.55 -19.36 20.54
N PRO A 22 -30.42 -19.59 19.54
CA PRO A 22 -30.77 -20.94 19.06
C PRO A 22 -29.56 -21.72 18.51
N TYR A 23 -28.54 -21.01 18.04
CA TYR A 23 -27.40 -21.60 17.34
C TYR A 23 -26.22 -21.91 18.25
N CYS A 24 -25.94 -21.04 19.24
CA CYS A 24 -24.77 -21.19 20.12
C CYS A 24 -25.12 -21.21 21.61
N HIS A 25 -26.40 -21.18 21.98
CA HIS A 25 -26.89 -21.18 23.36
C HIS A 25 -26.33 -20.07 24.26
N SER A 26 -25.71 -19.03 23.68
CA SER A 26 -25.22 -17.90 24.46
C SER A 26 -26.36 -16.96 24.85
N THR A 27 -26.23 -16.32 26.01
CA THR A 27 -27.17 -15.31 26.53
C THR A 27 -26.90 -13.91 25.97
N ASN A 28 -25.85 -13.74 25.17
CA ASN A 28 -25.39 -12.44 24.66
C ASN A 28 -26.19 -12.02 23.42
N LEU A 29 -27.48 -11.77 23.62
CA LEU A 29 -28.41 -11.29 22.61
C LEU A 29 -28.48 -9.78 22.67
N VAL A 30 -28.20 -9.12 21.55
CA VAL A 30 -28.15 -7.65 21.46
C VAL A 30 -29.12 -7.19 20.38
N SER A 31 -29.84 -6.11 20.65
CA SER A 31 -30.69 -5.47 19.66
C SER A 31 -29.82 -4.91 18.53
N LYS A 32 -30.18 -5.14 17.26
CA LYS A 32 -29.46 -4.52 16.11
C LYS A 32 -29.34 -3.00 16.27
N LYS A 33 -30.33 -2.37 16.93
CA LYS A 33 -30.37 -0.94 17.26
C LYS A 33 -29.28 -0.46 18.25
N GLU A 34 -28.76 -1.31 19.13
CA GLU A 34 -27.72 -0.96 20.11
C GLU A 34 -26.31 -1.27 19.61
N LEU A 35 -26.19 -2.26 18.73
CA LEU A 35 -24.90 -2.64 18.13
C LEU A 35 -24.40 -1.60 17.12
N ILE A 36 -25.31 -0.98 16.37
CA ILE A 36 -24.98 0.01 15.33
C ILE A 36 -24.27 1.25 15.93
N PRO A 37 -24.76 1.92 17.00
CA PRO A 37 -24.06 3.03 17.62
C PRO A 37 -22.65 2.69 18.13
N SER A 38 -22.48 1.51 18.74
CA SER A 38 -21.17 1.06 19.24
C SER A 38 -20.16 0.86 18.11
N LYS A 39 -20.56 0.19 17.03
CA LYS A 39 -19.73 0.03 15.83
C LYS A 39 -19.41 1.36 15.16
N LEU A 40 -20.40 2.26 15.02
CA LEU A 40 -20.18 3.61 14.48
C LEU A 40 -19.15 4.41 15.29
N SER A 41 -19.16 4.30 16.62
CA SER A 41 -18.16 4.97 17.47
C SER A 41 -16.73 4.47 17.20
N LYS A 42 -16.56 3.18 16.91
CA LYS A 42 -15.26 2.60 16.51
C LYS A 42 -14.85 3.11 15.14
N ILE A 43 -15.78 3.17 14.19
CA ILE A 43 -15.51 3.66 12.84
C ILE A 43 -15.05 5.12 12.86
N VAL A 44 -15.70 5.97 13.65
CA VAL A 44 -15.29 7.38 13.80
C VAL A 44 -13.87 7.50 14.39
N LYS A 45 -13.45 6.60 15.28
CA LYS A 45 -12.06 6.56 15.78
C LYS A 45 -11.08 6.18 14.66
N LEU A 46 -11.44 5.22 13.81
CA LEU A 46 -10.63 4.84 12.65
C LEU A 46 -10.50 5.99 11.64
N GLU A 47 -11.59 6.70 11.36
CA GLU A 47 -11.58 7.89 10.48
C GLU A 47 -10.66 9.00 11.02
N LYS A 48 -10.65 9.22 12.34
CA LYS A 48 -9.74 10.19 12.98
C LYS A 48 -8.28 9.73 12.96
N GLY A 49 -8.04 8.43 12.98
CA GLY A 49 -6.71 7.83 12.90
C GLY A 49 -6.14 7.73 11.49
N GLY A 50 -6.89 8.10 10.45
CA GLY A 50 -6.48 7.93 9.05
C GLY A 50 -6.60 6.49 8.53
N HIS A 51 -7.23 5.58 9.29
CA HIS A 51 -7.45 4.19 8.89
C HIS A 51 -8.72 4.04 8.03
N TYR A 52 -8.76 4.79 6.93
CA TYR A 52 -9.96 4.90 6.09
C TYR A 52 -10.36 3.59 5.39
N ALA A 53 -9.41 2.72 5.08
CA ALA A 53 -9.69 1.42 4.47
C ALA A 53 -10.39 0.45 5.46
N GLU A 54 -9.97 0.46 6.72
CA GLU A 54 -10.64 -0.30 7.80
C GLU A 54 -12.04 0.27 8.09
N ALA A 55 -12.15 1.60 8.17
CA ALA A 55 -13.43 2.28 8.33
C ALA A 55 -14.43 1.92 7.21
N ALA A 56 -13.97 1.85 5.96
CA ALA A 56 -14.81 1.47 4.82
C ALA A 56 -15.36 0.04 4.95
N ARG A 57 -14.51 -0.93 5.32
CA ARG A 57 -14.92 -2.32 5.55
C ARG A 57 -15.96 -2.44 6.65
N GLU A 58 -15.76 -1.74 7.76
CA GLU A 58 -16.74 -1.72 8.85
C GLU A 58 -18.09 -1.11 8.43
N TYR A 59 -18.10 -0.04 7.61
CA TYR A 59 -19.35 0.48 7.04
C TYR A 59 -20.05 -0.50 6.09
N GLU A 60 -19.30 -1.31 5.35
CA GLU A 60 -19.86 -2.39 4.51
C GLU A 60 -20.53 -3.47 5.37
N THR A 61 -19.95 -3.84 6.51
CA THR A 61 -20.61 -4.78 7.45
C THR A 61 -21.89 -4.23 8.08
N LEU A 62 -22.03 -2.90 8.11
CA LEU A 62 -23.23 -2.21 8.58
C LEU A 62 -24.24 -1.96 7.46
N GLU A 63 -24.00 -2.47 6.24
CA GLU A 63 -24.84 -2.24 5.06
C GLU A 63 -24.99 -0.74 4.72
N MET A 64 -23.93 0.06 4.97
CA MET A 64 -23.88 1.51 4.70
C MET A 64 -22.93 1.86 3.54
N PRO A 65 -23.24 1.48 2.28
CA PRO A 65 -22.32 1.57 1.15
C PRO A 65 -21.92 3.02 0.80
N GLU A 66 -22.81 3.99 0.98
CA GLU A 66 -22.51 5.40 0.71
C GLU A 66 -21.37 5.92 1.60
N LYS A 67 -21.39 5.55 2.89
CA LYS A 67 -20.35 5.94 3.85
C LYS A 67 -19.04 5.20 3.61
N ALA A 68 -19.11 3.93 3.24
CA ALA A 68 -17.93 3.15 2.83
C ALA A 68 -17.24 3.79 1.62
N ASN A 69 -18.01 4.16 0.59
CA ASN A 69 -17.50 4.83 -0.60
C ASN A 69 -16.88 6.21 -0.28
N LYS A 70 -17.48 6.97 0.64
CA LYS A 70 -16.90 8.22 1.12
C LYS A 70 -15.52 7.99 1.78
N CYS A 71 -15.39 6.96 2.61
CA CYS A 71 -14.11 6.61 3.24
C CYS A 71 -13.06 6.18 2.20
N ARG A 72 -13.46 5.34 1.23
CA ARG A 72 -12.57 4.92 0.12
C ARG A 72 -12.06 6.13 -0.67
N ARG A 73 -12.93 7.12 -0.96
CA ARG A 73 -12.51 8.37 -1.63
C ARG A 73 -11.49 9.17 -0.81
N LEU A 74 -11.72 9.33 0.49
CA LEU A 74 -10.80 10.04 1.37
C LEU A 74 -9.44 9.33 1.44
N ALA A 75 -9.43 8.00 1.50
CA ALA A 75 -8.21 7.19 1.46
C ALA A 75 -7.41 7.40 0.18
N VAL A 76 -8.08 7.48 -0.99
CA VAL A 76 -7.43 7.77 -2.27
C VAL A 76 -6.84 9.19 -2.28
N GLU A 77 -7.59 10.18 -1.79
CA GLU A 77 -7.08 11.56 -1.70
C GLU A 77 -5.85 11.66 -0.80
N GLU A 78 -5.83 10.93 0.31
CA GLU A 78 -4.67 10.83 1.19
C GLU A 78 -3.49 10.15 0.51
N ALA A 79 -3.72 9.04 -0.20
CA ALA A 79 -2.67 8.38 -0.98
C ALA A 79 -2.05 9.33 -2.02
N ILE A 80 -2.86 10.12 -2.72
CA ILE A 80 -2.38 11.15 -3.67
C ILE A 80 -1.58 12.25 -2.96
N LYS A 81 -1.99 12.69 -1.76
CA LYS A 81 -1.19 13.64 -0.96
C LYS A 81 0.16 13.04 -0.61
N LEU A 82 0.20 11.77 -0.20
CA LEU A 82 1.43 11.07 0.13
C LEU A 82 2.36 10.91 -1.09
N GLU A 83 1.80 10.62 -2.27
CA GLU A 83 2.57 10.63 -3.53
C GLU A 83 3.22 11.99 -3.78
N LYS A 84 2.47 13.10 -3.62
CA LYS A 84 2.99 14.46 -3.82
C LYS A 84 4.11 14.81 -2.84
N THR A 85 4.02 14.30 -1.61
CA THR A 85 5.08 14.49 -0.60
C THR A 85 6.28 13.55 -0.78
N GLY A 86 6.29 12.69 -1.79
CA GLY A 86 7.37 11.73 -2.05
C GLY A 86 7.39 10.54 -1.09
N ARG A 87 6.35 10.36 -0.26
CA ARG A 87 6.22 9.23 0.68
C ARG A 87 5.63 8.00 -0.01
N TYR A 88 6.31 7.53 -1.04
CA TYR A 88 5.84 6.45 -1.92
C TYR A 88 5.57 5.12 -1.20
N LYS A 89 6.33 4.78 -0.13
CA LYS A 89 6.07 3.57 0.67
C LYS A 89 4.68 3.58 1.31
N LEU A 90 4.31 4.70 1.93
CA LEU A 90 3.03 4.84 2.62
C LEU A 90 1.89 4.93 1.62
N ALA A 91 2.06 5.69 0.53
CA ALA A 91 1.10 5.75 -0.55
C ALA A 91 0.84 4.36 -1.17
N ALA A 92 1.89 3.55 -1.40
CA ALA A 92 1.75 2.21 -1.93
C ALA A 92 0.94 1.29 -1.01
N ARG A 93 1.19 1.32 0.32
CA ARG A 93 0.41 0.53 1.29
C ARG A 93 -1.07 0.90 1.26
N LEU A 94 -1.39 2.20 1.26
CA LEU A 94 -2.79 2.64 1.18
C LEU A 94 -3.48 2.16 -0.10
N TYR A 95 -2.78 2.13 -1.23
CA TYR A 95 -3.36 1.54 -2.45
C TYR A 95 -3.55 0.02 -2.35
N GLU A 96 -2.71 -0.71 -1.61
CA GLU A 96 -2.94 -2.14 -1.35
C GLU A 96 -4.16 -2.36 -0.46
N ASP A 97 -4.33 -1.54 0.58
CA ASP A 97 -5.49 -1.60 1.47
C ASP A 97 -6.80 -1.27 0.74
N LEU A 98 -6.72 -0.52 -0.36
CA LEU A 98 -7.83 -0.21 -1.27
C LEU A 98 -7.94 -1.19 -2.45
N GLU A 99 -7.16 -2.25 -2.47
CA GLU A 99 -7.10 -3.27 -3.53
C GLU A 99 -6.72 -2.69 -4.92
N MET A 100 -6.09 -1.51 -4.95
CA MET A 100 -5.59 -0.85 -6.16
C MET A 100 -4.16 -1.30 -6.50
N TRP A 101 -3.98 -2.61 -6.69
CA TRP A 101 -2.67 -3.27 -6.84
C TRP A 101 -1.80 -2.68 -7.96
N GLU A 102 -2.41 -2.30 -9.09
CA GLU A 102 -1.68 -1.70 -10.21
C GLU A 102 -1.05 -0.36 -9.84
N LYS A 103 -1.79 0.48 -9.10
CA LYS A 103 -1.28 1.77 -8.62
C LYS A 103 -0.20 1.55 -7.58
N ALA A 104 -0.43 0.67 -6.61
CA ALA A 104 0.57 0.31 -5.61
C ALA A 104 1.89 -0.15 -6.27
N CYS A 105 1.83 -1.00 -7.30
CA CYS A 105 2.99 -1.44 -8.06
C CYS A 105 3.69 -0.27 -8.78
N LYS A 106 2.94 0.63 -9.43
CA LYS A 106 3.51 1.82 -10.09
C LYS A 106 4.25 2.70 -9.09
N ILE A 107 3.66 2.96 -7.93
CA ILE A 107 4.27 3.78 -6.86
C ILE A 107 5.56 3.13 -6.31
N ARG A 108 5.57 1.82 -6.08
CA ARG A 108 6.80 1.09 -5.69
C ARG A 108 7.90 1.17 -6.74
N ARG A 109 7.55 1.19 -8.03
CA ARG A 109 8.53 1.38 -9.10
C ARG A 109 9.10 2.80 -9.09
N LEU A 110 8.29 3.82 -8.81
CA LEU A 110 8.75 5.20 -8.67
C LEU A 110 9.72 5.34 -7.49
N GLU A 111 9.43 4.68 -6.37
CA GLU A 111 10.35 4.58 -5.24
C GLU A 111 11.70 3.98 -5.66
N ARG A 112 11.69 2.87 -6.40
CA ARG A 112 12.92 2.22 -6.90
C ARG A 112 13.68 3.05 -7.93
N LYS A 113 13.02 3.93 -8.69
CA LYS A 113 13.67 4.86 -9.63
C LYS A 113 14.47 5.97 -8.93
N GLY A 114 14.42 6.05 -7.60
CA GLY A 114 15.44 6.74 -6.79
C GLY A 114 16.84 6.10 -6.87
N HIS A 115 16.95 4.86 -7.36
CA HIS A 115 18.22 4.31 -7.85
C HIS A 115 18.46 4.87 -9.25
N VAL A 116 19.34 5.85 -9.32
CA VAL A 116 19.72 6.51 -10.57
C VAL A 116 20.36 5.47 -11.50
N LEU A 117 19.61 5.03 -12.51
CA LEU A 117 20.20 4.35 -13.67
C LEU A 117 20.91 5.43 -14.51
N PRO A 118 22.16 5.22 -14.93
CA PRO A 118 22.87 6.16 -15.77
C PRO A 118 22.10 6.34 -17.09
N LYS A 119 21.84 7.60 -17.44
CA LYS A 119 20.97 7.98 -18.57
C LYS A 119 21.52 7.61 -19.94
N ASP A 120 22.84 7.47 -20.08
CA ASP A 120 23.48 7.25 -21.37
C ASP A 120 24.57 6.18 -21.27
N VAL A 121 24.39 5.07 -21.98
CA VAL A 121 25.44 4.06 -22.22
C VAL A 121 25.92 4.26 -23.65
N LYS A 122 27.10 4.86 -23.82
CA LYS A 122 27.76 4.98 -25.13
C LYS A 122 28.60 3.72 -25.35
N VAL A 123 28.11 2.82 -26.19
CA VAL A 123 28.85 1.61 -26.59
C VAL A 123 29.88 2.01 -27.65
N GLY A 124 31.10 2.29 -27.22
CA GLY A 124 32.27 2.44 -28.09
C GLY A 124 32.88 1.07 -28.43
N SER A 125 33.67 1.03 -29.50
CA SER A 125 34.34 -0.15 -30.06
C SER A 125 35.12 -1.00 -29.03
N VAL A 126 34.59 -2.20 -28.78
CA VAL A 126 35.18 -3.51 -28.35
C VAL A 126 36.37 -3.55 -27.36
N SER A 127 36.65 -2.52 -26.57
CA SER A 127 37.64 -2.70 -25.47
C SER A 127 37.42 -1.85 -24.23
N LEU A 128 36.59 -0.80 -24.30
CA LEU A 128 36.35 0.09 -23.16
C LEU A 128 34.87 0.48 -23.10
N ILE A 129 34.08 -0.31 -22.36
CA ILE A 129 32.72 0.10 -21.99
C ILE A 129 32.86 1.22 -20.96
N SER A 130 32.54 2.44 -21.37
CA SER A 130 32.50 3.60 -20.47
C SER A 130 31.06 3.93 -20.13
N MET A 131 30.83 4.28 -18.86
CA MET A 131 29.51 4.69 -18.38
C MET A 131 29.62 6.02 -17.64
N CYS A 132 28.63 6.89 -17.86
CA CYS A 132 28.54 8.14 -17.13
C CYS A 132 28.10 7.88 -15.69
N CYS A 133 28.80 8.49 -14.72
CA CYS A 133 28.38 8.44 -13.33
C CYS A 133 27.03 9.17 -13.17
N PRO A 134 26.02 8.54 -12.57
CA PRO A 134 24.71 9.17 -12.37
C PRO A 134 24.71 10.41 -11.46
N TYR A 135 25.76 10.61 -10.66
CA TYR A 135 25.84 11.67 -9.67
C TYR A 135 26.67 12.88 -10.10
N CYS A 136 27.61 12.70 -11.02
CA CYS A 136 28.55 13.77 -11.43
C CYS A 136 28.79 13.83 -12.94
N ASN A 137 28.10 13.00 -13.73
CA ASN A 137 28.16 12.93 -15.19
C ASN A 137 29.55 12.66 -15.79
N THR A 138 30.58 12.39 -15.00
CA THR A 138 31.88 11.97 -15.51
C THR A 138 31.80 10.56 -16.07
N SER A 139 32.26 10.37 -17.29
CA SER A 139 32.45 9.05 -17.89
C SER A 139 33.61 8.33 -17.21
N GLN A 140 33.40 7.06 -16.87
CA GLN A 140 34.48 6.20 -16.39
C GLN A 140 34.41 4.83 -17.06
N PRO A 141 35.57 4.22 -17.40
CA PRO A 141 35.61 2.86 -17.93
C PRO A 141 35.24 1.86 -16.85
N ILE A 142 34.50 0.82 -17.23
CA ILE A 142 34.14 -0.31 -16.38
C ILE A 142 35.09 -1.45 -16.72
N ALA A 143 35.96 -1.83 -15.78
CA ALA A 143 36.85 -2.98 -15.95
C ALA A 143 36.43 -4.21 -15.12
N SER A 144 35.50 -4.05 -14.17
CA SER A 144 35.12 -5.11 -13.22
C SER A 144 33.73 -5.69 -13.50
N LYS A 145 33.60 -7.02 -13.39
CA LYS A 145 32.31 -7.75 -13.42
C LYS A 145 31.47 -7.57 -12.14
N SER A 146 31.78 -6.56 -11.33
CA SER A 146 31.04 -6.27 -10.10
C SER A 146 29.73 -5.56 -10.42
N ASN A 147 28.64 -5.99 -9.78
CA ASN A 147 27.33 -5.33 -9.89
C ASN A 147 27.29 -3.92 -9.26
N GLN A 148 28.35 -3.52 -8.57
CA GLN A 148 28.53 -2.19 -8.00
C GLN A 148 29.90 -1.64 -8.39
N VAL A 149 29.92 -0.36 -8.77
CA VAL A 149 31.16 0.39 -9.02
C VAL A 149 31.11 1.70 -8.24
N ALA A 150 32.24 2.07 -7.65
CA ALA A 150 32.44 3.37 -7.05
C ALA A 150 32.92 4.35 -8.12
N CYS A 151 32.37 5.56 -8.14
CA CYS A 151 32.87 6.61 -9.04
C CYS A 151 34.23 7.12 -8.57
N SER A 152 35.24 7.17 -9.45
CA SER A 152 36.56 7.73 -9.12
C SER A 152 36.50 9.21 -8.77
N ASN A 153 35.54 9.95 -9.34
CA ASN A 153 35.36 11.39 -9.11
C ASN A 153 34.57 11.67 -7.82
N CYS A 154 33.35 11.15 -7.69
CA CYS A 154 32.47 11.48 -6.56
C CYS A 154 32.47 10.45 -5.41
N LYS A 155 33.20 9.34 -5.53
CA LYS A 155 33.30 8.23 -4.56
C LYS A 155 31.97 7.53 -4.21
N LYS A 156 30.84 7.95 -4.81
CA LYS A 156 29.54 7.31 -4.63
C LYS A 156 29.48 5.99 -5.38
N LYS A 157 28.89 4.99 -4.74
CA LYS A 157 28.62 3.67 -5.34
C LYS A 157 27.32 3.71 -6.13
N TYR A 158 27.31 3.06 -7.29
CA TYR A 158 26.10 2.89 -8.09
C TYR A 158 26.08 1.50 -8.74
N ALA A 159 24.88 1.04 -9.10
CA ALA A 159 24.67 -0.30 -9.64
C ALA A 159 24.81 -0.30 -11.17
N ILE A 160 25.46 -1.34 -11.68
CA ILE A 160 25.60 -1.55 -13.13
C ILE A 160 24.51 -2.52 -13.60
N PRO A 161 23.75 -2.20 -14.68
CA PRO A 161 22.77 -3.12 -15.23
C PRO A 161 23.43 -4.43 -15.69
N LYS A 162 22.78 -5.58 -15.41
CA LYS A 162 23.30 -6.91 -15.80
C LYS A 162 23.67 -7.00 -17.29
N LYS A 163 22.84 -6.43 -18.16
CA LYS A 163 23.10 -6.35 -19.61
C LYS A 163 24.44 -5.71 -19.99
N VAL A 164 24.96 -4.82 -19.16
CA VAL A 164 26.27 -4.16 -19.38
C VAL A 164 27.40 -5.06 -18.86
N LEU A 165 27.18 -5.77 -17.76
CA LEU A 165 28.15 -6.75 -17.23
C LEU A 165 28.34 -7.92 -18.19
N ASP A 166 27.28 -8.36 -18.87
CA ASP A 166 27.31 -9.43 -19.86
C ASP A 166 28.16 -9.06 -21.11
N LEU A 167 28.40 -7.76 -21.34
CA LEU A 167 29.23 -7.26 -22.45
C LEU A 167 30.72 -7.15 -22.11
N ILE A 168 31.10 -7.28 -20.83
CA ILE A 168 32.49 -7.28 -20.38
C ILE A 168 32.95 -8.75 -20.37
N GLN A 169 33.66 -9.19 -21.42
CA GLN A 169 34.24 -10.54 -21.50
C GLN A 169 35.44 -10.70 -20.59
#